data_AF-F3KUM0-F1
#
_entry.id   AF-F3KUM0-F1
#
_cell.length_a   1.000
_cell.length_b   1.000
_cell.length_c   1.000
_cell.angle_alpha   90.00
_cell.angle_beta   90.00
_cell.angle_gamma   90.00
#
_symmetry.space_group_name_H-M   'P 1'
#
loop_
_entity.id
_entity.type
_entity.pdbx_description
1 polymer ?
#
loop_
_entity_poly.entity_id
_entity_poly.type
_entity_poly.pdbx_seq_one_letter_code
_entity_poly.pdbx_strand_id
1 'polypeptide(L)' 'MSLAPHPAHVRLSDLPPGARGTVIGLNPSGVPDPQLLRRLGELGFLPGEPVQLMRRGPGGREPLAGAGGG' A
#
# COMPACT_ATOMS: atom_id res chain seq x y z
N MET A 1 3.34 21.54 22.80
CA MET A 1 2.66 20.40 22.16
C MET A 1 3.64 19.73 21.21
N SER A 2 4.28 18.65 21.65
CA SER A 2 5.19 17.88 20.78
C SER A 2 4.34 16.91 19.98
N LEU A 3 4.23 17.10 18.67
CA LEU A 3 3.77 16.03 17.79
C LEU A 3 4.81 14.93 17.92
N ALA A 4 4.47 13.83 18.60
CA ALA A 4 5.29 12.63 18.53
C ALA A 4 5.58 12.36 17.04
N PRO A 5 6.82 11.98 16.65
CA PRO A 5 7.09 11.62 15.27
C PRO A 5 6.03 10.59 14.87
N HIS A 6 5.15 10.99 13.93
CA HIS A 6 4.17 10.08 13.37
C HIS A 6 4.95 8.85 12.91
N PRO A 7 4.47 7.62 13.20
CA PRO A 7 5.13 6.42 12.70
C PRO A 7 5.43 6.66 11.23
N ALA A 8 6.71 6.62 10.84
CA ALA A 8 7.11 7.08 9.52
C ALA A 8 6.32 6.29 8.47
N HIS A 9 5.38 6.97 7.81
CA HIS A 9 4.55 6.35 6.78
C HIS A 9 5.44 6.04 5.59
N VAL A 10 5.70 4.75 5.36
CA VAL A 10 6.46 4.29 4.22
C VAL A 10 5.52 3.92 3.08
N ARG A 11 5.95 4.12 1.84
CA ARG A 11 5.17 3.66 0.69
C ARG A 11 5.24 2.14 0.64
N LEU A 12 4.15 1.51 0.20
CA LEU A 12 4.12 0.06 -0.02
C LEU A 12 5.26 -0.42 -0.94
N SER A 13 5.67 0.41 -1.90
CA SER A 13 6.77 0.10 -2.83
C SER A 13 8.16 0.13 -2.17
N ASP A 14 8.33 0.89 -1.08
CA ASP A 14 9.59 0.99 -0.34
C ASP A 14 9.78 -0.17 0.65
N LEU A 15 8.72 -0.93 0.93
CA LEU A 15 8.83 -2.12 1.78
C LEU A 15 9.70 -3.20 1.12
N PRO A 16 10.46 -3.97 1.93
CA PRO A 16 11.15 -5.14 1.42
C PRO A 16 10.14 -6.25 1.06
N PRO A 17 10.43 -7.09 0.04
CA PRO A 17 9.57 -8.22 -0.28
C PRO A 17 9.43 -9.15 0.94
N GLY A 18 8.22 -9.67 1.13
CA GLY A 18 7.80 -10.42 2.31
C GLY A 18 7.30 -9.56 3.48
N ALA A 19 7.55 -8.24 3.48
CA ALA A 19 7.14 -7.37 4.58
C ALA A 19 5.62 -7.25 4.71
N ARG A 20 5.16 -7.17 5.96
CA ARG A 20 3.76 -6.94 6.33
C ARG A 20 3.61 -5.53 6.90
N GLY A 21 2.46 -4.92 6.64
CA GLY A 21 2.09 -3.64 7.21
C GLY A 21 0.57 -3.50 7.26
N THR A 22 0.12 -2.37 7.78
CA THR A 22 -1.30 -1.99 7.78
C THR A 22 -1.46 -0.81 6.84
N VAL A 23 -2.47 -0.88 5.97
CA VAL A 23 -2.80 0.25 5.11
C VAL A 23 -3.32 1.38 6.00
N ILE A 24 -2.71 2.55 5.88
CA ILE A 24 -3.13 3.76 6.61
C ILE A 24 -4.01 4.68 5.75
N GLY A 25 -3.99 4.48 4.43
CA GLY A 25 -4.69 5.30 3.46
C GLY A 25 -3.96 5.37 2.11
N LEU A 26 -4.69 5.83 1.10
CA LEU A 26 -4.17 6.08 -0.24
C LEU A 26 -3.86 7.56 -0.40
N ASN A 27 -2.71 7.90 -0.98
CA ASN A 27 -2.35 9.29 -1.26
C ASN A 27 -2.73 9.64 -2.71
N PRO A 28 -3.73 10.50 -2.95
CA PRO A 28 -4.13 10.91 -4.31
C PRO A 28 -3.12 11.86 -4.97
N SER A 29 -2.24 12.51 -4.20
CA SER A 29 -1.38 13.62 -4.65
C SER A 29 -0.30 13.24 -5.68
N GLY A 30 -0.21 11.96 -6.06
CA GLY A 30 0.67 11.47 -7.12
C GLY A 30 0.01 10.44 -8.03
N VAL A 31 -1.31 10.26 -7.93
CA VAL A 31 -2.05 9.31 -8.77
C VAL A 31 -2.73 10.10 -9.88
N PRO A 32 -2.29 9.94 -11.15
CA PRO A 32 -2.89 10.65 -12.27
C PRO A 32 -4.30 10.12 -12.60
N ASP A 33 -4.63 8.91 -12.15
CA ASP A 33 -5.85 8.21 -12.52
C ASP A 33 -6.78 7.92 -11.32
N PRO A 34 -7.94 8.58 -11.23
CA PRO A 34 -8.92 8.34 -10.17
C PRO A 34 -9.48 6.91 -10.16
N GLN A 35 -9.47 6.20 -11.29
CA GLN A 35 -9.94 4.81 -11.34
C GLN A 35 -8.97 3.87 -10.62
N LEU A 36 -7.67 4.14 -10.63
CA LEU A 36 -6.69 3.37 -9.88
C LEU A 36 -6.98 3.40 -8.37
N LEU A 37 -7.29 4.57 -7.80
CA LEU A 37 -7.67 4.68 -6.38
C LEU A 37 -8.89 3.83 -6.04
N ARG A 38 -9.89 3.82 -6.93
CA ARG A 38 -11.09 2.98 -6.77
C ARG A 38 -10.75 1.50 -6.83
N ARG A 39 -9.97 1.07 -7.81
CA ARG A 39 -9.54 -0.32 -7.94
C ARG A 39 -8.72 -0.79 -6.74
N LEU A 40 -7.84 0.05 -6.20
CA LEU A 40 -7.10 -0.26 -4.98
C LEU A 40 -8.06 -0.47 -3.79
N GLY A 41 -9.10 0.35 -3.65
CA GLY A 41 -10.15 0.14 -2.66
C GLY A 41 -10.89 -1.19 -2.86
N GLU A 42 -11.27 -1.51 -4.10
CA GLU A 42 -11.95 -2.77 -4.46
C GLU A 42 -11.08 -4.02 -4.20
N LEU A 43 -9.76 -3.88 -4.32
CA LEU A 43 -8.78 -4.93 -4.01
C LEU A 43 -8.49 -5.08 -2.50
N GLY A 44 -9.05 -4.21 -1.64
CA GLY A 44 -8.88 -4.26 -0.19
C GLY A 44 -7.75 -3.39 0.36
N PHE A 45 -7.19 -2.45 -0.41
CA PHE A 45 -6.25 -1.45 0.12
C PHE A 45 -6.99 -0.33 0.87
N LEU A 46 -7.71 -0.71 1.91
CA LEU A 46 -8.50 0.18 2.75
C LEU A 46 -7.78 0.46 4.07
N PRO A 47 -7.97 1.64 4.70
CA PRO A 47 -7.37 1.94 6.00
C PRO A 47 -7.72 0.89 7.06
N GLY A 48 -6.72 0.41 7.78
CA GLY A 48 -6.86 -0.65 8.79
C GLY A 48 -6.65 -2.07 8.26
N GLU A 49 -6.69 -2.26 6.94
CA GLU A 49 -6.52 -3.58 6.34
C GLU A 49 -5.05 -4.03 6.34
N PRO A 50 -4.78 -5.31 6.67
CA PRO A 50 -3.44 -5.86 6.59
C PRO A 50 -3.01 -6.03 5.13
N VAL A 51 -1.76 -5.67 4.84
CA VAL A 51 -1.15 -5.85 3.52
C VAL A 51 0.20 -6.54 3.66
N GLN A 52 0.52 -7.41 2.72
CA GLN A 52 1.85 -8.02 2.61
C GLN A 52 2.41 -7.81 1.21
N LEU A 53 3.63 -7.26 1.13
CA LEU A 53 4.34 -7.15 -0.13
C LEU A 53 4.85 -8.53 -0.54
N MET A 54 4.12 -9.24 -1.38
CA MET A 54 4.49 -10.60 -1.81
C MET A 54 5.78 -10.62 -2.63
N ARG A 55 5.80 -9.86 -3.72
CA ARG A 55 6.92 -9.77 -4.67
C ARG A 55 6.67 -8.59 -5.61
N ARG A 56 7.72 -7.84 -5.94
CA ARG A 56 7.63 -6.85 -7.01
C ARG A 56 7.46 -7.61 -8.33
N GLY A 57 6.52 -7.20 -9.19
CA GLY A 57 6.40 -7.78 -10.53
C GLY A 57 7.71 -7.62 -11.32
N PRO A 58 8.06 -8.55 -12.22
CA PRO A 58 9.22 -8.39 -13.09
C PRO A 58 9.01 -7.13 -13.94
N GLY A 59 9.78 -6.08 -13.66
CA GLY A 59 9.61 -4.76 -14.29
C GLY A 59 9.67 -3.57 -13.34
N GLY A 60 9.70 -3.78 -12.01
CA GLY A 60 10.03 -2.71 -11.04
C GLY A 60 9.09 -1.49 -11.05
N ARG A 61 7.94 -1.58 -11.71
CA ARG A 61 7.04 -0.44 -11.95
C ARG A 61 5.61 -0.63 -11.45
N GLU A 62 5.21 -1.84 -11.06
CA GLU A 62 3.83 -2.07 -10.61
C GLU A 62 3.82 -3.03 -9.41
N PRO A 63 3.34 -2.58 -8.22
CA PRO A 63 3.14 -3.48 -7.09
C PRO A 63 1.88 -4.34 -7.31
N LEU A 64 2.06 -5.66 -7.31
CA LEU A 64 0.98 -6.64 -7.28
C LEU A 64 0.76 -7.07 -5.82
N ALA A 65 -0.39 -6.73 -5.23
CA ALA A 65 -0.86 -7.38 -4.00
C ALA A 65 -1.92 -8.41 -4.34
N GLY A 66 -1.76 -9.62 -3.79
CA GLY A 66 -2.83 -10.60 -3.71
C GLY A 66 -3.25 -10.72 -2.26
N ALA A 67 -4.55 -10.57 -1.99
CA ALA A 67 -5.11 -10.99 -0.71
C ALA A 67 -5.03 -12.53 -0.64
N GLY A 68 -4.23 -13.05 0.30
CA GLY A 68 -4.14 -14.48 0.56
C GLY A 68 -5.40 -14.92 1.32
N GLY A 69 -6.22 -15.73 0.67
CA GLY A 69 -7.36 -16.38 1.29
C GLY A 69 -6.92 -17.48 2.26
N GLY A 70 -7.59 -17.50 3.40
CA GLY A 70 -7.73 -18.60 4.35
C GLY A 70 -9.15 -18.55 4.89
#